data_AF-A0A0G2JIE7-F1
#
_entry.id   AF-A0A0G2JIE7-F1
#
_cell.length_a   1.000
_cell.length_b   1.000
_cell.length_c   1.000
_cell.angle_alpha   90.00
_cell.angle_beta   90.00
_cell.angle_gamma   90.00
#
_symmetry.space_group_name_H-M   'P 1'
#
loop_
_entity.id
_entity.type
_entity.pdbx_description
1 polymer ?
#
loop_
_entity_poly.entity_id
_entity_poly.type
_entity_poly.pdbx_seq_one_letter_code
_entity_poly.pdbx_strand_id
1 'polypeptide(L)'
;MVLFCLLFLYPAGHCPNPGISLGAVRTGFRFGHGDKVRYRCSSNLVLTGSSERECQGNGVWSGTEPICRQPYSYDFPEDVAPALGTSFSHMLGATNPTQKTKDHENGTGTNTYAALNSVYLMMNNQMRLLGMETMAWQEIRHAIILLTDGKSNMGGSPKTAVDHIREILNINQKRNDYLDIYAIGVGKLDVDWRELNELGSKKDGERHAFILQDTKALHQVFEHMLDVSKLTDTICGVGNMSANASDQERTPWHVTIKPKSQETCRGALISDQWVLTAAHCFRDGNDHSLWRVNVGDPKSQWGKEFLIEKAVISPGFDVFAKKNQGILEFYGDDIALLKLAQKVKMSTHARPICLPCTMEANLALRRPQGSTCRDHENELLNKQSVPAHFVALNGSKLNINLKMGVEWTSCAEVVSQEKTMFPNLTDVREVVTDQFLCSGTQEDESPCKGESGGAVFLERRFRFFQVGLVSWGLYNPCLGSADKNSRKRAPRSKVPPPRDFHINLFRMQPWLRQHLGDVLNFLPL
;
A
#
# COMPACT_ATOMS: atom_id res chain seq x y z
N MET A 1 16.48 33.27 24.63
CA MET A 1 17.56 32.31 24.96
C MET A 1 17.87 31.54 23.69
N VAL A 2 18.85 32.00 22.91
CA VAL A 2 19.26 31.35 21.66
C VAL A 2 20.33 30.34 22.04
N LEU A 3 20.03 29.06 21.87
CA LEU A 3 20.97 27.97 22.12
C LEU A 3 21.99 27.97 20.98
N PHE A 4 23.21 28.43 21.26
CA PHE A 4 24.35 28.29 20.36
C PHE A 4 24.64 26.79 20.20
N CYS A 5 24.33 26.24 19.02
CA CYS A 5 24.83 24.94 18.60
C CYS A 5 26.33 25.10 18.30
N LEU A 6 27.18 24.67 19.22
CA LEU A 6 28.61 24.54 19.00
C LEU A 6 28.82 23.45 17.94
N LEU A 7 28.97 23.87 16.68
CA LEU A 7 29.58 23.04 15.64
C LEU A 7 31.04 22.79 16.06
N PHE A 8 31.31 21.62 16.62
CA PHE A 8 32.66 21.11 16.78
C PHE A 8 33.25 20.86 15.38
N LEU A 9 34.03 21.82 14.88
CA LEU A 9 34.92 21.62 13.74
C LEU A 9 36.04 20.69 14.19
N TYR A 10 35.88 19.38 13.95
CA TYR A 10 36.99 18.43 14.09
C TYR A 10 38.06 18.75 13.05
N PRO A 11 39.36 18.70 13.39
CA PRO A 11 40.44 18.91 12.43
C PRO A 11 40.36 17.90 11.29
N ALA A 12 40.69 18.33 10.06
CA ALA A 12 40.70 17.47 8.88
C ALA A 12 41.52 16.19 9.14
N GLY A 13 40.92 15.02 8.93
CA GLY A 13 41.55 13.73 9.20
C GLY A 13 41.37 13.18 10.63
N HIS A 14 40.40 13.67 11.39
CA HIS A 14 39.96 13.04 12.65
C HIS A 14 38.49 12.63 12.58
N CYS A 15 38.19 11.43 13.09
CA CYS A 15 36.83 10.95 13.26
C CYS A 15 36.28 11.34 14.63
N PRO A 16 34.95 11.51 14.77
CA PRO A 16 34.32 11.73 16.08
C PRO A 16 34.54 10.52 17.00
N ASN A 17 34.45 10.70 18.31
CA ASN A 17 34.54 9.58 19.25
C ASN A 17 33.42 8.56 18.94
N PRO A 18 33.73 7.30 18.57
CA PRO A 18 32.75 6.32 18.10
C PRO A 18 31.87 5.72 19.21
N GLY A 19 31.92 6.28 20.43
CA GLY A 19 31.12 5.83 21.56
C GLY A 19 31.43 4.42 22.07
N ILE A 20 30.68 4.00 23.08
CA ILE A 20 30.65 2.65 23.64
C ILE A 20 29.18 2.33 23.94
N SER A 21 28.60 1.38 23.22
CA SER A 21 27.22 0.94 23.43
C SER A 21 27.07 0.15 24.75
N LEU A 22 25.85 0.09 25.28
CA LEU A 22 25.58 -0.63 26.52
C LEU A 22 25.99 -2.11 26.42
N GLY A 23 26.78 -2.58 27.38
CA GLY A 23 27.31 -3.94 27.40
C GLY A 23 28.56 -4.17 26.54
N ALA A 24 28.98 -3.21 25.72
CA ALA A 24 30.22 -3.27 24.95
C ALA A 24 31.42 -2.73 25.74
N VAL A 25 32.59 -3.25 25.44
CA VAL A 25 33.89 -2.77 25.92
C VAL A 25 34.74 -2.42 24.70
N ARG A 26 35.17 -1.17 24.61
CA ARG A 26 36.03 -0.69 23.52
C ARG A 26 37.49 -0.60 23.95
N THR A 27 38.38 -1.06 23.08
CA THR A 27 39.82 -0.80 23.16
C THR A 27 40.23 0.13 22.01
N GLY A 28 41.11 1.09 22.30
CA GLY A 28 41.49 2.16 21.38
C GLY A 28 40.88 3.51 21.78
N PHE A 29 41.74 4.53 21.83
CA PHE A 29 41.42 5.88 22.34
C PHE A 29 41.89 7.01 21.41
N ARG A 30 42.52 6.66 20.28
CA ARG A 30 42.94 7.62 19.25
C ARG A 30 41.97 7.52 18.07
N PHE A 31 41.66 8.66 17.48
CA PHE A 31 40.62 8.80 16.45
C PHE A 31 41.12 9.58 15.22
N GLY A 32 42.44 9.62 15.01
CA GLY A 32 43.02 10.16 13.80
C GLY A 32 42.87 9.20 12.62
N HIS A 33 43.10 9.70 11.42
CA HIS A 33 43.08 8.91 10.19
C HIS A 33 43.94 7.63 10.31
N GLY A 34 43.35 6.47 10.01
CA GLY A 34 43.97 5.16 10.11
C GLY A 34 43.97 4.54 11.52
N ASP A 35 43.56 5.29 12.55
CA ASP A 35 43.40 4.73 13.89
C ASP A 35 42.24 3.73 13.94
N LYS A 36 42.42 2.68 14.74
CA LYS A 36 41.46 1.59 14.90
C LYS A 36 40.96 1.48 16.33
N VAL A 37 39.67 1.19 16.45
CA VAL A 37 39.03 0.83 17.72
C VAL A 37 38.44 -0.57 17.59
N ARG A 38 38.51 -1.36 18.67
CA ARG A 38 38.01 -2.73 18.72
C ARG A 38 36.98 -2.87 19.83
N TYR A 39 35.93 -3.63 19.58
CA TYR A 39 34.82 -3.82 20.49
C TYR A 39 34.67 -5.30 20.84
N ARG A 40 34.28 -5.55 22.09
CA ARG A 40 33.88 -6.86 22.59
C ARG A 40 32.65 -6.71 23.48
N CYS A 41 31.79 -7.71 23.53
CA CYS A 41 30.66 -7.71 24.46
C CYS A 41 31.05 -8.32 25.80
N SER A 42 30.49 -7.76 26.87
CA SER A 42 30.61 -8.33 28.22
C SER A 42 29.70 -9.55 28.36
N SER A 43 30.16 -10.57 29.10
CA SER A 43 29.37 -11.78 29.41
C SER A 43 28.95 -12.55 28.14
N ASN A 44 27.81 -13.26 28.20
CA ASN A 44 27.27 -14.11 27.14
C ASN A 44 26.50 -13.34 26.04
N LEU A 45 26.71 -12.02 25.93
CA LEU A 45 26.08 -11.19 24.91
C LEU A 45 26.74 -11.42 23.54
N VAL A 46 25.95 -11.33 22.48
CA VAL A 46 26.41 -11.48 21.10
C VAL A 46 26.69 -10.10 20.51
N LEU A 47 27.88 -9.92 19.92
CA LEU A 47 28.23 -8.69 19.21
C LEU A 47 27.58 -8.71 17.83
N THR A 48 26.73 -7.71 17.60
CA THR A 48 26.20 -7.36 16.28
C THR A 48 26.89 -6.09 15.80
N GLY A 49 27.09 -5.95 14.50
CA GLY A 49 27.86 -4.86 13.91
C GLY A 49 29.36 -5.17 13.77
N SER A 50 30.21 -4.13 13.75
CA SER A 50 31.64 -4.28 13.50
C SER A 50 32.44 -4.46 14.79
N SER A 51 33.19 -5.56 14.88
CA SER A 51 34.11 -5.82 16.01
C SER A 51 35.37 -4.94 15.98
N GLU A 52 35.73 -4.39 14.82
CA GLU A 52 36.78 -3.39 14.65
C GLU A 52 36.29 -2.29 13.69
N ARG A 53 36.60 -1.04 14.00
CA ARG A 53 36.30 0.13 13.16
C ARG A 53 37.57 0.96 12.97
N GLU A 54 37.76 1.49 11.77
CA GLU A 54 38.94 2.28 11.36
C GLU A 54 38.49 3.67 10.91
N CYS A 55 39.20 4.72 11.35
CA CYS A 55 38.89 6.07 10.94
C CYS A 55 39.38 6.35 9.51
N GLN A 56 38.47 6.67 8.61
CA GLN A 56 38.77 6.87 7.19
C GLN A 56 39.10 8.34 6.88
N GLY A 57 39.72 8.59 5.72
CA GLY A 57 40.23 9.91 5.32
C GLY A 57 39.15 10.98 5.13
N ASN A 58 37.89 10.56 5.04
CA ASN A 58 36.71 11.42 4.98
C ASN A 58 36.15 11.80 6.37
N GLY A 59 36.80 11.37 7.46
CA GLY A 59 36.34 11.64 8.84
C GLY A 59 35.20 10.73 9.32
N VAL A 60 34.93 9.64 8.60
CA VAL A 60 33.87 8.66 8.91
C VAL A 60 34.49 7.34 9.37
N TRP A 61 33.86 6.65 10.32
CA TRP A 61 34.32 5.33 10.77
C TRP A 61 33.92 4.23 9.80
N SER A 62 34.82 3.29 9.53
CA SER A 62 34.51 2.10 8.75
C SER A 62 33.53 1.18 9.49
N GLY A 63 32.82 0.34 8.73
CA GLY A 63 31.88 -0.63 9.28
C GLY A 63 30.67 0.01 9.96
N THR A 64 29.94 -0.77 10.75
CA THR A 64 28.72 -0.31 11.46
C THR A 64 28.93 -0.28 12.97
N GLU A 65 28.15 0.54 13.68
CA GLU A 65 28.23 0.65 15.13
C GLU A 65 27.92 -0.70 15.81
N PRO A 66 28.76 -1.15 16.77
CA PRO A 66 28.54 -2.43 17.43
C PRO A 66 27.49 -2.33 18.54
N ILE A 67 26.61 -3.33 18.60
CA ILE A 67 25.57 -3.48 19.62
C ILE A 67 25.70 -4.86 20.25
N CYS A 68 25.69 -4.91 21.58
CA CYS A 68 25.69 -6.17 22.33
C CYS A 68 24.25 -6.60 22.64
N ARG A 69 23.86 -7.77 22.14
CA ARG A 69 22.49 -8.28 22.22
C ARG A 69 22.40 -9.57 23.03
N GLN A 70 21.24 -9.78 23.66
CA GLN A 70 20.90 -11.08 24.21
C GLN A 70 20.58 -12.06 23.06
N PRO A 71 20.94 -13.36 23.19
CA PRO A 71 20.71 -14.34 22.12
C PRO A 71 19.26 -14.44 21.64
N TYR A 72 18.29 -14.25 22.55
CA TYR A 72 16.85 -14.32 22.28
C TYR A 72 16.21 -12.97 21.93
N SER A 73 17.01 -11.92 21.74
CA SER A 73 16.48 -10.62 21.32
C SER A 73 16.06 -10.64 19.85
N TYR A 74 14.98 -9.94 19.55
CA TYR A 74 14.45 -9.72 18.20
C TYR A 74 14.29 -8.21 17.96
N ASP A 75 14.04 -7.82 16.71
CA ASP A 75 13.75 -6.47 16.26
C ASP A 75 12.25 -6.31 16.01
N PHE A 76 11.76 -5.09 16.19
CA PHE A 76 10.38 -4.73 15.85
C PHE A 76 10.28 -4.32 14.38
N PRO A 77 9.15 -4.60 13.70
CA PRO A 77 8.98 -4.22 12.29
C PRO A 77 9.24 -2.75 12.00
N GLU A 78 8.88 -1.87 12.94
CA GLU A 78 9.07 -0.42 12.87
C GLU A 78 10.55 0.00 12.84
N ASP A 79 11.45 -0.81 13.40
CA ASP A 79 12.89 -0.56 13.40
C ASP A 79 13.57 -1.11 12.14
N VAL A 80 13.05 -2.22 11.60
CA VAL A 80 13.62 -2.91 10.43
C VAL A 80 13.23 -2.21 9.13
N ALA A 81 11.98 -1.73 9.04
CA ALA A 81 11.46 -1.16 7.82
C ALA A 81 12.18 0.11 7.32
N PRO A 82 12.52 1.10 8.15
CA PRO A 82 13.31 2.26 7.70
C PRO A 82 14.67 1.85 7.13
N ALA A 83 15.30 0.83 7.73
CA ALA A 83 16.63 0.37 7.33
C ALA A 83 16.66 -0.37 5.99
N LEU A 84 15.58 -1.06 5.61
CA LEU A 84 15.44 -1.55 4.24
C LEU A 84 14.92 -0.45 3.30
N GLY A 85 14.02 0.43 3.76
CA GLY A 85 13.39 1.46 2.95
C GLY A 85 14.39 2.41 2.27
N THR A 86 15.52 2.72 2.91
CA THR A 86 16.61 3.52 2.32
C THR A 86 17.18 2.90 1.04
N SER A 87 17.38 1.58 1.01
CA SER A 87 17.92 0.88 -0.16
C SER A 87 16.88 0.58 -1.24
N PHE A 88 15.60 0.52 -0.89
CA PHE A 88 14.51 0.21 -1.83
C PHE A 88 13.74 1.44 -2.35
N SER A 89 13.98 2.63 -1.79
CA SER A 89 13.31 3.89 -2.19
C SER A 89 13.37 4.16 -3.72
N HIS A 90 14.39 3.64 -4.41
CA HIS A 90 14.58 3.80 -5.86
C HIS A 90 14.14 2.60 -6.71
N MET A 91 13.73 1.47 -6.13
CA MET A 91 13.42 0.22 -6.85
C MET A 91 11.91 -0.07 -7.01
N LEU A 92 11.05 0.67 -6.32
CA LEU A 92 9.60 0.42 -6.30
C LEU A 92 8.87 0.70 -7.63
N GLY A 93 9.56 1.25 -8.64
CA GLY A 93 9.00 1.58 -9.95
C GLY A 93 9.46 0.71 -11.13
N ALA A 94 10.43 -0.20 -10.94
CA ALA A 94 11.11 -0.81 -12.09
C ALA A 94 11.59 -2.24 -11.87
N THR A 95 10.69 -3.22 -11.72
CA THR A 95 11.03 -4.62 -12.05
C THR A 95 9.79 -5.41 -12.45
N ASN A 96 9.90 -6.20 -13.52
CA ASN A 96 9.02 -7.35 -13.75
C ASN A 96 9.57 -8.51 -12.91
N PRO A 97 8.88 -8.98 -11.85
CA PRO A 97 9.38 -10.07 -11.04
C PRO A 97 9.36 -11.37 -11.85
N THR A 98 10.52 -11.85 -12.27
CA THR A 98 10.67 -13.25 -12.70
C THR A 98 10.77 -14.12 -11.46
N GLN A 99 9.62 -14.64 -11.00
CA GLN A 99 9.58 -15.60 -9.90
C GLN A 99 9.83 -17.00 -10.45
N LYS A 100 11.04 -17.54 -10.25
CA LYS A 100 11.32 -18.96 -10.45
C LYS A 100 11.36 -19.64 -9.08
N THR A 101 10.27 -20.29 -8.71
CA THR A 101 10.23 -21.19 -7.55
C THR A 101 10.59 -22.60 -8.01
N LYS A 102 11.58 -23.20 -7.37
CA LYS A 102 11.89 -24.62 -7.51
C LYS A 102 11.82 -25.21 -6.12
N ASP A 103 10.91 -26.14 -5.90
CA ASP A 103 10.77 -26.78 -4.60
C ASP A 103 12.01 -27.64 -4.32
N HIS A 104 12.50 -27.58 -3.08
CA HIS A 104 13.59 -28.43 -2.62
C HIS A 104 13.04 -29.84 -2.38
N GLU A 105 12.85 -30.61 -3.45
CA GLU A 105 12.24 -31.96 -3.46
C GLU A 105 12.56 -32.80 -2.19
N ASN A 106 13.83 -33.16 -1.98
CA ASN A 106 14.28 -34.04 -0.88
C ASN A 106 15.46 -33.46 -0.06
N GLY A 107 15.91 -32.24 -0.35
CA GLY A 107 17.11 -31.65 0.28
C GLY A 107 16.75 -30.68 1.40
N THR A 108 16.85 -31.12 2.66
CA THR A 108 16.56 -30.29 3.85
C THR A 108 17.78 -29.59 4.44
N GLY A 109 18.97 -29.76 3.85
CA GLY A 109 20.20 -29.09 4.29
C GLY A 109 20.23 -27.61 3.94
N THR A 110 20.92 -26.81 4.76
CA THR A 110 21.04 -25.36 4.59
C THR A 110 22.42 -25.04 4.03
N ASN A 111 22.49 -24.82 2.71
CA ASN A 111 23.73 -24.45 2.00
C ASN A 111 23.70 -22.99 1.54
N THR A 112 23.94 -22.07 2.48
CA THR A 112 23.88 -20.63 2.23
C THR A 112 24.97 -20.17 1.25
N TYR A 113 26.16 -20.80 1.28
CA TYR A 113 27.24 -20.53 0.32
C TYR A 113 26.77 -20.75 -1.13
N ALA A 114 26.16 -21.89 -1.44
CA ALA A 114 25.71 -22.21 -2.79
C ALA A 114 24.59 -21.27 -3.26
N ALA A 115 23.70 -20.84 -2.36
CA ALA A 115 22.66 -19.87 -2.64
C ALA A 115 23.26 -18.52 -3.07
N LEU A 116 24.20 -17.97 -2.29
CA LEU A 116 24.89 -16.72 -2.63
C LEU A 116 25.79 -16.87 -3.87
N ASN A 117 26.43 -18.02 -4.05
CA ASN A 117 27.21 -18.30 -5.25
C ASN A 117 26.35 -18.31 -6.52
N SER A 118 25.08 -18.71 -6.42
CA SER A 118 24.13 -18.62 -7.54
C SER A 118 23.84 -17.17 -7.93
N VAL A 119 23.75 -16.27 -6.94
CA VAL A 119 23.62 -14.82 -7.17
C VAL A 119 24.88 -14.25 -7.83
N TYR A 120 26.07 -14.65 -7.35
CA TYR A 120 27.34 -14.30 -7.97
C TYR A 120 27.39 -14.72 -9.46
N LEU A 121 26.97 -15.94 -9.79
CA LEU A 121 26.92 -16.42 -11.16
C LEU A 121 25.93 -15.62 -12.03
N MET A 122 24.78 -15.25 -11.48
CA MET A 122 23.81 -14.37 -12.15
C MET A 122 24.43 -13.02 -12.50
N MET A 123 25.08 -12.37 -11.53
CA MET A 123 25.78 -11.09 -11.73
C MET A 123 26.90 -11.20 -12.76
N ASN A 124 27.71 -12.26 -12.69
CA ASN A 124 28.80 -12.50 -13.64
C ASN A 124 28.29 -12.68 -15.08
N ASN A 125 27.20 -13.42 -15.26
CA ASN A 125 26.56 -13.58 -16.57
C ASN A 125 26.03 -12.24 -17.09
N GLN A 126 25.36 -11.45 -16.24
CA GLN A 126 24.85 -10.13 -16.63
C GLN A 126 25.98 -9.15 -16.99
N MET A 127 27.06 -9.13 -16.21
CA MET A 127 28.25 -8.33 -16.51
C MET A 127 28.87 -8.69 -17.86
N ARG A 128 28.96 -9.98 -18.18
CA ARG A 128 29.45 -10.45 -19.49
C ARG A 128 28.55 -10.01 -20.65
N LEU A 129 27.24 -9.94 -20.43
CA LEU A 129 26.28 -9.50 -21.46
C LEU A 129 26.30 -7.98 -21.68
N LEU A 130 26.37 -7.19 -20.61
CA LEU A 130 26.35 -5.73 -20.69
C LEU A 130 27.73 -5.11 -20.97
N GLY A 131 28.81 -5.85 -20.71
CA GLY A 131 30.18 -5.38 -20.80
C GLY A 131 30.63 -4.65 -19.53
N MET A 132 31.74 -5.10 -18.95
CA MET A 132 32.24 -4.61 -17.66
C MET A 132 32.55 -3.10 -17.63
N GLU A 133 33.02 -2.54 -18.75
CA GLU A 133 33.40 -1.13 -18.84
C GLU A 133 32.24 -0.20 -19.23
N THR A 134 31.05 -0.74 -19.52
CA THR A 134 29.93 0.08 -19.97
C THR A 134 29.22 0.75 -18.79
N MET A 135 28.66 1.95 -19.03
CA MET A 135 27.82 2.63 -18.03
C MET A 135 26.61 1.77 -17.63
N ALA A 136 26.09 0.96 -18.56
CA ALA A 136 24.97 0.06 -18.32
C ALA A 136 25.24 -0.96 -17.20
N TRP A 137 26.48 -1.42 -17.01
CA TRP A 137 26.86 -2.25 -15.85
C TRP A 137 27.26 -1.38 -14.64
N GLN A 138 28.07 -0.35 -14.88
CA GLN A 138 28.68 0.45 -13.81
C GLN A 138 27.67 1.22 -12.94
N GLU A 139 26.48 1.51 -13.47
CA GLU A 139 25.39 2.21 -12.77
C GLU A 139 24.46 1.29 -11.97
N ILE A 140 24.54 -0.04 -12.15
CA ILE A 140 23.63 -0.98 -11.49
C ILE A 140 23.95 -1.06 -10.00
N ARG A 141 22.94 -0.82 -9.16
CA ARG A 141 22.98 -1.04 -7.72
C ARG A 141 22.37 -2.40 -7.39
N HIS A 142 23.00 -3.14 -6.48
CA HIS A 142 22.61 -4.48 -6.13
C HIS A 142 22.13 -4.54 -4.68
N ALA A 143 20.93 -5.06 -4.46
CA ALA A 143 20.39 -5.34 -3.13
C ALA A 143 20.05 -6.84 -3.03
N ILE A 144 20.64 -7.53 -2.06
CA ILE A 144 20.41 -8.94 -1.77
C ILE A 144 19.65 -9.03 -0.44
N ILE A 145 18.48 -9.66 -0.42
CA ILE A 145 17.76 -10.00 0.82
C ILE A 145 17.84 -11.51 1.00
N LEU A 146 18.45 -11.92 2.12
CA LEU A 146 18.53 -13.31 2.55
C LEU A 146 17.64 -13.51 3.77
N LEU A 147 16.59 -14.31 3.60
CA LEU A 147 15.72 -14.76 4.70
C LEU A 147 16.23 -16.14 5.15
N THR A 148 16.83 -16.21 6.34
CA THR A 148 17.44 -17.45 6.85
C THR A 148 17.52 -17.41 8.37
N ASP A 149 17.50 -18.57 9.02
CA ASP A 149 17.82 -18.70 10.45
C ASP A 149 19.32 -18.57 10.75
N GLY A 150 20.17 -18.43 9.73
CA GLY A 150 21.62 -18.29 9.89
C GLY A 150 22.29 -19.59 10.33
N LYS A 151 21.72 -20.75 9.98
CA LYS A 151 22.27 -22.06 10.36
C LYS A 151 22.80 -22.83 9.17
N SER A 152 23.76 -22.25 8.44
CA SER A 152 24.40 -22.95 7.32
C SER A 152 25.17 -24.16 7.85
N ASN A 153 24.80 -25.35 7.38
CA ASN A 153 25.41 -26.62 7.80
C ASN A 153 26.09 -27.36 6.63
N MET A 154 26.06 -26.80 5.43
CA MET A 154 26.65 -27.37 4.21
C MET A 154 27.32 -26.29 3.35
N GLY A 155 28.25 -26.70 2.49
CA GLY A 155 28.83 -25.83 1.45
C GLY A 155 29.96 -24.88 1.91
N GLY A 156 30.37 -24.93 3.18
CA GLY A 156 31.44 -24.09 3.72
C GLY A 156 30.94 -22.72 4.19
N SER A 157 31.87 -21.79 4.42
CA SER A 157 31.53 -20.45 4.92
C SER A 157 30.80 -19.63 3.84
N PRO A 158 29.59 -19.13 4.12
CA PRO A 158 28.86 -18.24 3.22
C PRO A 158 29.58 -16.92 2.96
N LYS A 159 30.44 -16.47 3.88
CA LYS A 159 31.24 -15.24 3.73
C LYS A 159 32.11 -15.28 2.48
N THR A 160 32.65 -16.44 2.10
CA THR A 160 33.46 -16.58 0.88
C THR A 160 32.67 -16.19 -0.36
N ALA A 161 31.38 -16.54 -0.44
CA ALA A 161 30.53 -16.14 -1.56
C ALA A 161 30.23 -14.63 -1.54
N VAL A 162 30.04 -14.05 -0.35
CA VAL A 162 29.91 -12.59 -0.20
C VAL A 162 31.16 -11.88 -0.71
N ASP A 163 32.34 -12.38 -0.37
CA ASP A 163 33.62 -11.81 -0.83
C ASP A 163 33.75 -11.86 -2.36
N HIS A 164 33.36 -12.97 -3.01
CA HIS A 164 33.32 -13.04 -4.48
C HIS A 164 32.36 -12.02 -5.11
N ILE A 165 31.18 -11.80 -4.50
CA ILE A 165 30.22 -10.77 -4.95
C ILE A 165 30.83 -9.37 -4.83
N ARG A 166 31.53 -9.08 -3.72
CA ARG A 166 32.19 -7.80 -3.53
C ARG A 166 33.31 -7.56 -4.55
N GLU A 167 34.05 -8.61 -4.89
CA GLU A 167 35.14 -8.57 -5.87
C GLU A 167 34.63 -8.25 -7.27
N ILE A 168 33.62 -8.98 -7.77
CA ILE A 168 33.09 -8.74 -9.12
C ILE A 168 32.42 -7.38 -9.29
N LEU A 169 31.86 -6.83 -8.20
CA LEU A 169 31.27 -5.49 -8.18
C LEU A 169 32.29 -4.38 -7.91
N ASN A 170 33.56 -4.72 -7.68
CA ASN A 170 34.64 -3.80 -7.33
C ASN A 170 34.27 -2.88 -6.15
N ILE A 171 33.72 -3.48 -5.08
CA ILE A 171 33.27 -2.73 -3.90
C ILE A 171 34.46 -2.22 -3.09
N ASN A 172 34.59 -0.90 -3.04
CA ASN A 172 35.61 -0.17 -2.28
C ASN A 172 34.97 1.05 -1.58
N GLN A 173 35.76 1.88 -0.89
CA GLN A 173 35.25 3.06 -0.17
C GLN A 173 34.42 4.01 -1.04
N LYS A 174 34.72 4.14 -2.34
CA LYS A 174 34.01 5.02 -3.28
C LYS A 174 32.79 4.36 -3.94
N ARG A 175 32.68 3.03 -3.88
CA ARG A 175 31.61 2.23 -4.48
C ARG A 175 30.81 1.43 -3.45
N ASN A 176 30.84 1.85 -2.19
CA ASN A 176 30.18 1.13 -1.10
C ASN A 176 28.65 1.09 -1.26
N ASP A 177 28.06 2.07 -1.94
CA ASP A 177 26.61 2.22 -2.14
C ASP A 177 26.04 1.34 -3.26
N TYR A 178 26.89 0.56 -3.94
CA TYR A 178 26.48 -0.29 -5.07
C TYR A 178 26.12 -1.72 -4.66
N LEU A 179 26.30 -2.07 -3.38
CA LEU A 179 25.94 -3.39 -2.84
C LEU A 179 25.41 -3.27 -1.40
N ASP A 180 24.17 -3.71 -1.21
CA ASP A 180 23.56 -3.94 0.10
C ASP A 180 23.19 -5.42 0.24
N ILE A 181 23.59 -6.03 1.35
CA ILE A 181 23.21 -7.40 1.70
C ILE A 181 22.48 -7.35 3.04
N TYR A 182 21.21 -7.71 3.03
CA TYR A 182 20.35 -7.80 4.20
C TYR A 182 20.17 -9.26 4.60
N ALA A 183 20.53 -9.60 5.84
CA ALA A 183 20.33 -10.92 6.42
C ALA A 183 19.25 -10.84 7.51
N ILE A 184 18.09 -11.46 7.27
CA ILE A 184 16.92 -11.36 8.14
C ILE A 184 16.54 -12.74 8.65
N GLY A 185 16.70 -12.93 9.96
CA GLY A 185 16.18 -14.07 10.70
C GLY A 185 14.68 -13.97 10.89
N VAL A 186 13.95 -15.04 10.60
CA VAL A 186 12.50 -15.10 10.85
C VAL A 186 12.20 -16.32 11.71
N GLY A 187 11.77 -16.10 12.95
CA GLY A 187 11.43 -17.17 13.88
C GLY A 187 11.70 -16.82 15.34
N LYS A 188 11.11 -17.63 16.25
CA LYS A 188 11.00 -17.26 17.67
C LYS A 188 12.20 -17.59 18.54
N LEU A 189 13.02 -18.60 18.22
CA LEU A 189 13.88 -19.20 19.26
C LEU A 189 15.24 -19.73 18.80
N ASP A 190 15.53 -19.78 17.50
CA ASP A 190 16.72 -20.52 17.06
C ASP A 190 17.37 -19.91 15.80
N VAL A 191 17.78 -18.66 15.92
CA VAL A 191 18.45 -17.91 14.86
C VAL A 191 19.89 -17.61 15.29
N ASP A 192 20.86 -17.87 14.43
CA ASP A 192 22.26 -17.55 14.70
C ASP A 192 22.59 -16.09 14.31
N TRP A 193 22.59 -15.22 15.33
CA TRP A 193 23.01 -13.83 15.19
C TRP A 193 24.41 -13.66 14.58
N ARG A 194 25.33 -14.60 14.79
CA ARG A 194 26.72 -14.48 14.32
C ARG A 194 26.79 -14.63 12.81
N GLU A 195 26.15 -15.66 12.26
CA GLU A 195 26.12 -15.88 10.81
C GLU A 195 25.37 -14.73 10.11
N LEU A 196 24.20 -14.31 10.63
CA LEU A 196 23.48 -13.16 10.09
C LEU A 196 24.32 -11.87 10.11
N ASN A 197 25.04 -11.63 11.21
CA ASN A 197 25.94 -10.49 11.30
C ASN A 197 27.15 -10.62 10.36
N GLU A 198 27.66 -11.81 10.08
CA GLU A 198 28.74 -12.00 9.12
C GLU A 198 28.30 -11.72 7.68
N LEU A 199 27.05 -12.07 7.34
CA LEU A 199 26.46 -11.90 6.02
C LEU A 199 26.02 -10.47 5.72
N GLY A 200 25.39 -9.79 6.69
CA GLY A 200 24.84 -8.45 6.48
C GLY A 200 25.92 -7.38 6.27
N SER A 201 25.69 -6.45 5.34
CA SER A 201 26.63 -5.37 5.04
C SER A 201 27.02 -4.53 6.28
N LYS A 202 28.24 -3.98 6.25
CA LYS A 202 28.82 -3.18 7.36
C LYS A 202 29.07 -1.76 6.87
N LYS A 203 28.11 -0.87 7.14
CA LYS A 203 28.13 0.53 6.72
C LYS A 203 27.86 1.44 7.92
N ASP A 204 28.48 2.61 7.94
CA ASP A 204 28.33 3.55 9.07
C ASP A 204 26.89 4.07 9.10
N GLY A 205 26.32 4.16 10.31
CA GLY A 205 24.93 4.61 10.49
C GLY A 205 23.85 3.65 10.01
N GLU A 206 24.18 2.48 9.46
CA GLU A 206 23.21 1.56 8.85
C GLU A 206 23.27 0.14 9.44
N ARG A 207 22.11 -0.52 9.51
CA ARG A 207 21.96 -1.91 9.96
C ARG A 207 21.48 -2.81 8.82
N HIS A 208 22.05 -4.01 8.76
CA HIS A 208 21.78 -4.98 7.69
C HIS A 208 21.53 -6.41 8.20
N ALA A 209 21.56 -6.61 9.52
CA ALA A 209 21.24 -7.87 10.16
C ALA A 209 20.09 -7.66 11.14
N PHE A 210 19.02 -8.43 10.98
CA PHE A 210 17.78 -8.29 11.72
C PHE A 210 17.21 -9.65 12.12
N ILE A 211 16.43 -9.67 13.20
CA ILE A 211 15.62 -10.84 13.56
C ILE A 211 14.19 -10.40 13.77
N LEU A 212 13.25 -11.10 13.16
CA LEU A 212 11.82 -10.89 13.30
C LEU A 212 11.20 -12.12 13.95
N GLN A 213 10.21 -11.88 14.81
CA GLN A 213 9.59 -12.96 15.59
C GLN A 213 8.92 -14.02 14.73
N ASP A 214 8.28 -13.60 13.64
CA ASP A 214 7.49 -14.47 12.77
C ASP A 214 7.29 -13.83 11.38
N THR A 215 6.62 -14.57 10.51
CA THR A 215 6.29 -14.14 9.14
C THR A 215 5.31 -12.97 9.10
N LYS A 216 4.52 -12.74 10.16
CA LYS A 216 3.62 -11.60 10.26
C LYS A 216 4.41 -10.32 10.54
N ALA A 217 5.43 -10.40 11.40
CA ALA A 217 6.37 -9.30 11.62
C ALA A 217 7.14 -8.96 10.32
N LEU A 218 7.58 -9.97 9.55
CA LEU A 218 8.17 -9.74 8.22
C LEU A 218 7.22 -9.04 7.26
N HIS A 219 5.95 -9.45 7.25
CA HIS A 219 4.95 -8.78 6.42
C HIS A 219 4.80 -7.30 6.83
N GLN A 220 4.73 -7.01 8.13
CA GLN A 220 4.66 -5.64 8.65
C GLN A 220 5.90 -4.81 8.25
N VAL A 221 7.10 -5.40 8.19
CA VAL A 221 8.30 -4.69 7.72
C VAL A 221 8.10 -4.16 6.30
N PHE A 222 7.64 -5.02 5.38
CA PHE A 222 7.42 -4.60 3.99
C PHE A 222 6.30 -3.55 3.88
N GLU A 223 5.29 -3.61 4.74
CA GLU A 223 4.26 -2.57 4.83
C GLU A 223 4.84 -1.22 5.26
N HIS A 224 5.66 -1.21 6.30
CA HIS A 224 6.32 -0.01 6.80
C HIS A 224 7.43 0.51 5.86
N MET A 225 8.03 -0.36 5.03
CA MET A 225 9.04 0.00 4.03
C MET A 225 8.48 0.80 2.86
N LEU A 226 7.19 0.61 2.55
CA LEU A 226 6.50 1.41 1.57
C LEU A 226 6.29 2.81 2.17
N ASP A 227 7.36 3.59 2.22
CA ASP A 227 7.31 5.00 2.58
C ASP A 227 6.63 5.77 1.44
N VAL A 228 5.31 5.67 1.44
CA VAL A 228 4.42 6.41 0.56
C VAL A 228 4.61 7.92 0.70
N SER A 229 5.30 8.43 1.72
CA SER A 229 5.57 9.87 1.79
C SER A 229 6.53 10.35 0.71
N LYS A 230 7.43 9.47 0.22
CA LYS A 230 8.40 9.77 -0.85
C LYS A 230 7.87 9.54 -2.26
N LEU A 231 6.76 8.81 -2.41
CA LEU A 231 6.10 8.56 -3.70
C LEU A 231 5.29 9.79 -4.14
N THR A 232 5.90 10.76 -4.81
CA THR A 232 5.17 11.93 -5.32
C THR A 232 4.35 11.65 -6.58
N ASP A 233 4.55 10.50 -7.21
CA ASP A 233 3.85 10.10 -8.43
C ASP A 233 2.40 9.69 -8.16
N THR A 234 1.57 9.81 -9.19
CA THR A 234 0.11 9.52 -9.18
C THR A 234 -0.16 8.00 -9.27
N ILE A 235 0.49 7.22 -8.41
CA ILE A 235 0.27 5.77 -8.33
C ILE A 235 -1.07 5.49 -7.66
N CYS A 236 -1.94 4.74 -8.34
CA CYS A 236 -3.29 4.45 -7.86
C CYS A 236 -3.33 3.35 -6.79
N GLY A 237 -4.38 3.32 -5.96
CA GLY A 237 -4.73 2.20 -5.11
C GLY A 237 -3.64 1.83 -4.10
N VAL A 238 -2.91 2.80 -3.57
CA VAL A 238 -1.94 2.61 -2.49
C VAL A 238 -2.50 3.23 -1.22
N GLY A 239 -2.56 2.47 -0.13
CA GLY A 239 -2.98 2.90 1.19
C GLY A 239 -2.12 2.23 2.27
N ASN A 240 -2.08 2.82 3.45
CA ASN A 240 -1.31 2.29 4.59
C ASN A 240 -2.10 1.18 5.29
N MET A 241 -1.57 -0.05 5.32
CA MET A 241 -2.26 -1.19 5.96
C MET A 241 -1.90 -1.38 7.44
N SER A 242 -1.04 -0.52 8.00
CA SER A 242 -0.70 -0.58 9.42
C SER A 242 -1.92 -0.37 10.31
N ALA A 243 -2.00 -1.15 11.40
CA ALA A 243 -3.02 -0.99 12.43
C ALA A 243 -2.91 0.34 13.19
N ASN A 244 -1.77 1.05 13.09
CA ASN A 244 -1.55 2.35 13.72
C ASN A 244 -1.77 3.53 12.76
N ALA A 245 -2.03 3.26 11.47
CA ALA A 245 -2.31 4.31 10.50
C ALA A 245 -3.66 4.97 10.78
N SER A 246 -3.73 6.28 10.50
CA SER A 246 -5.00 7.01 10.51
C SER A 246 -5.96 6.47 9.44
N ASP A 247 -7.25 6.71 9.64
CA ASP A 247 -8.29 6.29 8.70
C ASP A 247 -8.06 6.85 7.28
N GLN A 248 -7.60 8.09 7.18
CA GLN A 248 -7.28 8.73 5.90
C GLN A 248 -6.04 8.11 5.24
N GLU A 249 -5.01 7.73 6.00
CA GLU A 249 -3.83 7.04 5.43
C GLU A 249 -4.15 5.64 4.91
N ARG A 250 -5.12 4.95 5.52
CA ARG A 250 -5.61 3.65 5.04
C ARG A 250 -6.39 3.77 3.75
N THR A 251 -7.10 4.89 3.56
CA THR A 251 -7.98 5.13 2.42
C THR A 251 -7.74 6.52 1.79
N PRO A 252 -6.54 6.81 1.27
CA PRO A 252 -6.15 8.16 0.84
C PRO A 252 -6.90 8.67 -0.40
N TRP A 253 -7.65 7.81 -1.09
CA TRP A 253 -8.58 8.21 -2.15
C TRP A 253 -9.90 8.76 -1.62
N HIS A 254 -10.22 8.51 -0.35
CA HIS A 254 -11.47 8.93 0.23
C HIS A 254 -11.58 10.45 0.30
N VAL A 255 -12.71 10.97 -0.17
CA VAL A 255 -13.05 12.40 -0.07
C VAL A 255 -14.45 12.58 0.50
N THR A 256 -14.66 13.73 1.13
CA THR A 256 -15.98 14.14 1.63
C THR A 256 -16.50 15.30 0.80
N ILE A 257 -17.72 15.18 0.29
CA ILE A 257 -18.37 16.18 -0.55
C ILE A 257 -19.42 16.88 0.30
N LYS A 258 -19.22 18.18 0.52
CA LYS A 258 -20.10 19.00 1.34
C LYS A 258 -20.92 19.95 0.47
N PRO A 259 -22.23 19.73 0.33
CA PRO A 259 -23.15 20.79 -0.08
C PRO A 259 -23.39 21.78 1.07
N LYS A 260 -23.72 23.04 0.75
CA LYS A 260 -23.93 24.11 1.76
C LYS A 260 -25.19 23.90 2.63
N SER A 261 -26.17 23.15 2.16
CA SER A 261 -27.51 23.02 2.79
C SER A 261 -28.12 21.63 2.70
N GLN A 262 -27.33 20.59 2.45
CA GLN A 262 -27.80 19.22 2.23
C GLN A 262 -26.94 18.18 2.95
N GLU A 263 -27.38 16.93 2.87
CA GLU A 263 -26.63 15.78 3.35
C GLU A 263 -25.28 15.66 2.64
N THR A 264 -24.25 15.33 3.42
CA THR A 264 -22.89 15.13 2.92
C THR A 264 -22.82 13.86 2.10
N CYS A 265 -22.14 13.89 0.96
CA CYS A 265 -21.79 12.69 0.21
C CYS A 265 -20.31 12.34 0.37
N ARG A 266 -19.93 11.19 -0.17
CA ARG A 266 -18.55 10.74 -0.29
C ARG A 266 -18.17 10.59 -1.75
N GLY A 267 -16.88 10.42 -1.98
CA GLY A 267 -16.34 10.15 -3.31
C GLY A 267 -14.98 9.49 -3.22
N ALA A 268 -14.40 9.23 -4.38
CA ALA A 268 -13.06 8.72 -4.50
C ALA A 268 -12.25 9.57 -5.46
N LEU A 269 -11.04 9.95 -5.05
CA LEU A 269 -10.04 10.52 -5.94
C LEU A 269 -9.63 9.43 -6.94
N ILE A 270 -9.71 9.72 -8.25
CA ILE A 270 -9.38 8.77 -9.33
C ILE A 270 -8.21 9.28 -10.21
N SER A 271 -7.82 10.54 -10.06
CA SER A 271 -6.60 11.16 -10.61
C SER A 271 -6.16 12.32 -9.70
N ASP A 272 -5.16 13.11 -10.09
CA ASP A 272 -4.77 14.30 -9.34
C ASP A 272 -5.79 15.44 -9.35
N GLN A 273 -6.83 15.37 -10.18
CA GLN A 273 -7.80 16.46 -10.31
C GLN A 273 -9.26 15.98 -10.46
N TRP A 274 -9.51 14.68 -10.48
CA TRP A 274 -10.86 14.12 -10.67
C TRP A 274 -11.32 13.26 -9.51
N VAL A 275 -12.57 13.48 -9.11
CA VAL A 275 -13.29 12.69 -8.10
C VAL A 275 -14.49 12.00 -8.73
N LEU A 276 -14.65 10.71 -8.42
CA LEU A 276 -15.81 9.91 -8.79
C LEU A 276 -16.79 9.81 -7.61
N THR A 277 -18.08 9.99 -7.86
CA THR A 277 -19.14 9.97 -6.85
C THR A 277 -20.50 9.61 -7.46
N ALA A 278 -21.57 9.62 -6.67
CA ALA A 278 -22.95 9.37 -7.10
C ALA A 278 -23.60 10.64 -7.67
N ALA A 279 -24.47 10.46 -8.67
CA ALA A 279 -25.18 11.56 -9.31
C ALA A 279 -26.29 12.14 -8.43
N HIS A 280 -26.98 11.30 -7.64
CA HIS A 280 -28.09 11.71 -6.79
C HIS A 280 -27.69 12.71 -5.70
N CYS A 281 -26.40 12.80 -5.40
CA CYS A 281 -25.85 13.86 -4.55
C CYS A 281 -26.18 15.25 -5.11
N PHE A 282 -26.19 15.43 -6.44
CA PHE A 282 -26.31 16.75 -7.09
C PHE A 282 -27.73 17.09 -7.55
N ARG A 283 -28.75 16.45 -6.96
CA ARG A 283 -30.15 16.48 -7.41
C ARG A 283 -30.82 17.87 -7.41
N ASP A 284 -30.49 18.76 -6.49
CA ASP A 284 -31.34 19.93 -6.21
C ASP A 284 -31.02 21.19 -7.03
N GLY A 285 -30.28 21.09 -8.14
CA GLY A 285 -30.03 22.23 -9.04
C GLY A 285 -29.35 23.45 -8.40
N ASN A 286 -28.77 23.27 -7.20
CA ASN A 286 -28.05 24.30 -6.48
C ASN A 286 -26.77 24.68 -7.25
N ASP A 287 -26.44 25.98 -7.22
CA ASP A 287 -25.22 26.50 -7.81
C ASP A 287 -24.01 25.67 -7.37
N HIS A 288 -23.40 24.97 -8.35
CA HIS A 288 -22.22 24.12 -8.14
C HIS A 288 -21.06 24.89 -7.52
N SER A 289 -21.06 26.24 -7.59
CA SER A 289 -20.09 27.12 -6.93
C SER A 289 -20.09 27.00 -5.39
N LEU A 290 -21.16 26.47 -4.79
CA LEU A 290 -21.31 26.33 -3.34
C LEU A 290 -20.80 24.99 -2.80
N TRP A 291 -20.46 24.05 -3.67
CA TRP A 291 -20.01 22.73 -3.29
C TRP A 291 -18.51 22.72 -2.98
N ARG A 292 -18.11 21.95 -1.97
CA ARG A 292 -16.71 21.78 -1.57
C ARG A 292 -16.37 20.30 -1.52
N VAL A 293 -15.20 19.95 -2.05
CA VAL A 293 -14.62 18.62 -1.89
C VAL A 293 -13.48 18.71 -0.89
N ASN A 294 -13.58 17.94 0.18
CA ASN A 294 -12.54 17.84 1.19
C ASN A 294 -11.70 16.58 0.95
N VAL A 295 -10.41 16.78 0.68
CA VAL A 295 -9.43 15.72 0.39
C VAL A 295 -8.45 15.63 1.57
N GLY A 296 -7.92 14.44 1.87
CA GLY A 296 -6.94 14.29 2.94
C GLY A 296 -5.69 15.17 2.78
N ASP A 297 -5.13 15.63 3.89
CA ASP A 297 -3.92 16.46 3.93
C ASP A 297 -3.04 16.04 5.11
N PRO A 298 -1.75 15.68 4.92
CA PRO A 298 -0.87 15.32 6.03
C PRO A 298 -0.71 16.44 7.07
N LYS A 299 -1.01 17.69 6.72
CA LYS A 299 -0.90 18.84 7.63
C LYS A 299 -2.16 19.08 8.47
N SER A 300 -3.26 18.42 8.16
CA SER A 300 -4.56 18.68 8.75
C SER A 300 -5.40 17.41 8.82
N GLN A 301 -5.79 17.00 10.03
CA GLN A 301 -6.74 15.91 10.23
C GLN A 301 -8.11 16.19 9.61
N TRP A 302 -8.43 17.47 9.38
CA TRP A 302 -9.66 17.90 8.72
C TRP A 302 -9.56 17.87 7.20
N GLY A 303 -8.39 17.56 6.63
CA GLY A 303 -8.15 17.61 5.19
C GLY A 303 -7.96 19.04 4.67
N LYS A 304 -7.99 19.16 3.34
CA LYS A 304 -7.92 20.39 2.56
C LYS A 304 -9.13 20.48 1.65
N GLU A 305 -9.79 21.63 1.66
CA GLU A 305 -10.95 21.90 0.82
C GLU A 305 -10.55 22.37 -0.59
N PHE A 306 -11.24 21.85 -1.59
CA PHE A 306 -11.11 22.15 -3.01
C PHE A 306 -12.45 22.61 -3.58
N LEU A 307 -12.37 23.59 -4.49
CA LEU A 307 -13.48 24.02 -5.32
C LEU A 307 -13.67 23.06 -6.50
N ILE A 308 -14.91 22.96 -6.98
CA ILE A 308 -15.24 22.19 -8.18
C ILE A 308 -15.23 23.14 -9.38
N GLU A 309 -14.40 22.84 -10.38
CA GLU A 309 -14.36 23.54 -11.67
C GLU A 309 -15.52 23.09 -12.56
N LYS A 310 -15.79 21.78 -12.58
CA LYS A 310 -16.82 21.17 -13.43
C LYS A 310 -17.39 19.93 -12.77
N ALA A 311 -18.71 19.83 -12.74
CA ALA A 311 -19.42 18.58 -12.43
C ALA A 311 -19.97 17.99 -13.74
N VAL A 312 -19.74 16.69 -13.96
CA VAL A 312 -20.24 15.92 -15.09
C VAL A 312 -21.13 14.83 -14.52
N ILE A 313 -22.44 15.03 -14.63
CA ILE A 313 -23.45 14.09 -14.16
C ILE A 313 -23.84 13.21 -15.36
N SER A 314 -24.03 11.91 -15.14
CA SER A 314 -24.48 11.02 -16.22
C SER A 314 -25.82 11.51 -16.81
N PRO A 315 -25.93 11.66 -18.14
CA PRO A 315 -27.16 12.17 -18.76
C PRO A 315 -28.36 11.21 -18.64
N GLY A 316 -28.12 9.92 -18.38
CA GLY A 316 -29.17 8.93 -18.14
C GLY A 316 -29.76 8.99 -16.72
N PHE A 317 -29.14 9.73 -15.81
CA PHE A 317 -29.58 9.80 -14.42
C PHE A 317 -30.81 10.68 -14.26
N ASP A 318 -31.93 10.05 -13.88
CA ASP A 318 -33.14 10.72 -13.43
C ASP A 318 -33.84 9.86 -12.37
N VAL A 319 -33.80 10.33 -11.11
CA VAL A 319 -34.42 9.66 -9.96
C VAL A 319 -35.91 9.41 -10.16
N PHE A 320 -36.58 10.22 -10.96
CA PHE A 320 -38.02 10.14 -11.17
C PHE A 320 -38.41 9.58 -12.54
N ALA A 321 -37.46 9.04 -13.31
CA ALA A 321 -37.69 8.53 -14.66
C ALA A 321 -38.86 7.53 -14.73
N LYS A 322 -39.04 6.72 -13.67
CA LYS A 322 -40.07 5.67 -13.59
C LYS A 322 -41.21 5.99 -12.62
N LYS A 323 -41.35 7.23 -12.17
CA LYS A 323 -42.40 7.65 -11.22
C LYS A 323 -43.81 7.34 -11.72
N ASN A 324 -44.06 7.51 -13.02
CA ASN A 324 -45.36 7.21 -13.64
C ASN A 324 -45.69 5.71 -13.69
N GLN A 325 -44.71 4.83 -13.46
CA GLN A 325 -44.88 3.37 -13.37
C GLN A 325 -45.05 2.91 -11.91
N GLY A 326 -45.11 3.84 -10.96
CA GLY A 326 -45.21 3.53 -9.53
C GLY A 326 -43.86 3.18 -8.87
N ILE A 327 -42.74 3.51 -9.51
CA ILE A 327 -41.38 3.42 -8.95
C ILE A 327 -40.98 4.83 -8.53
N LEU A 328 -41.03 5.12 -7.23
CA LEU A 328 -40.86 6.50 -6.74
C LEU A 328 -39.44 7.03 -6.89
N GLU A 329 -38.43 6.17 -6.83
CA GLU A 329 -37.02 6.51 -6.97
C GLU A 329 -36.30 5.47 -7.84
N PHE A 330 -35.61 5.91 -8.89
CA PHE A 330 -34.87 5.06 -9.81
C PHE A 330 -33.43 5.53 -9.93
N TYR A 331 -32.48 4.69 -9.52
CA TYR A 331 -31.06 5.06 -9.41
C TYR A 331 -30.22 4.59 -10.61
N GLY A 332 -30.84 4.35 -11.77
CA GLY A 332 -30.10 4.03 -12.99
C GLY A 332 -29.15 5.15 -13.37
N ASP A 333 -27.95 4.79 -13.83
CA ASP A 333 -26.87 5.71 -14.20
C ASP A 333 -26.46 6.69 -13.08
N ASP A 334 -26.59 6.30 -11.81
CA ASP A 334 -26.27 7.13 -10.63
C ASP A 334 -24.76 7.36 -10.41
N ILE A 335 -24.13 8.05 -11.35
CA ILE A 335 -22.69 8.30 -11.40
C ILE A 335 -22.38 9.74 -11.85
N ALA A 336 -21.42 10.37 -11.18
CA ALA A 336 -20.95 11.71 -11.49
C ALA A 336 -19.43 11.85 -11.30
N LEU A 337 -18.83 12.74 -12.10
CA LEU A 337 -17.42 13.11 -12.03
C LEU A 337 -17.29 14.59 -11.66
N LEU A 338 -16.39 14.88 -10.73
CA LEU A 338 -16.07 16.24 -10.31
C LEU A 338 -14.62 16.56 -10.66
N LYS A 339 -14.43 17.55 -11.51
CA LYS A 339 -13.11 18.14 -11.78
C LYS A 339 -12.84 19.22 -10.74
N LEU A 340 -11.76 19.07 -9.98
CA LEU A 340 -11.31 20.04 -8.99
C LEU A 340 -10.64 21.24 -9.69
N ALA A 341 -10.79 22.43 -9.12
CA ALA A 341 -10.20 23.66 -9.66
C ALA A 341 -8.67 23.72 -9.54
N GLN A 342 -8.09 22.87 -8.70
CA GLN A 342 -6.64 22.76 -8.52
C GLN A 342 -6.26 21.29 -8.41
N LYS A 343 -5.07 20.95 -8.90
CA LYS A 343 -4.47 19.62 -8.71
C LYS A 343 -4.21 19.36 -7.23
N VAL A 344 -4.57 18.15 -6.80
CA VAL A 344 -4.25 17.60 -5.49
C VAL A 344 -2.79 17.19 -5.48
N LYS A 345 -2.06 17.60 -4.45
CA LYS A 345 -0.68 17.16 -4.24
C LYS A 345 -0.69 15.77 -3.60
N MET A 346 -0.14 14.77 -4.30
CA MET A 346 -0.07 13.40 -3.81
C MET A 346 0.74 13.30 -2.52
N SER A 347 0.26 12.49 -1.58
CA SER A 347 0.87 12.28 -0.27
C SER A 347 0.39 10.97 0.36
N THR A 348 0.75 10.71 1.63
CA THR A 348 0.19 9.58 2.39
C THR A 348 -1.31 9.69 2.63
N HIS A 349 -1.88 10.90 2.57
CA HIS A 349 -3.30 11.17 2.88
C HIS A 349 -4.16 11.43 1.63
N ALA A 350 -3.54 11.60 0.46
CA ALA A 350 -4.23 11.91 -0.79
C ALA A 350 -3.59 11.16 -1.96
N ARG A 351 -4.30 10.14 -2.49
CA ARG A 351 -3.87 9.32 -3.65
C ARG A 351 -5.09 8.82 -4.42
N PRO A 352 -5.01 8.63 -5.74
CA PRO A 352 -6.12 8.06 -6.46
C PRO A 352 -6.31 6.58 -6.12
N ILE A 353 -7.55 6.07 -6.22
CA ILE A 353 -7.82 4.62 -6.23
C ILE A 353 -7.67 4.06 -7.64
N CYS A 354 -7.32 2.78 -7.79
CA CYS A 354 -7.24 2.19 -9.12
C CYS A 354 -8.65 1.96 -9.70
N LEU A 355 -8.90 2.50 -10.89
CA LEU A 355 -10.10 2.20 -11.67
C LEU A 355 -9.87 0.97 -12.56
N PRO A 356 -10.78 -0.03 -12.56
CA PRO A 356 -10.72 -1.16 -13.46
C PRO A 356 -10.65 -0.74 -14.93
N CYS A 357 -10.16 -1.66 -15.77
CA CYS A 357 -10.03 -1.45 -17.21
C CYS A 357 -9.08 -0.32 -17.61
N THR A 358 -8.09 -0.01 -16.76
CA THR A 358 -7.00 0.95 -17.03
C THR A 358 -5.64 0.26 -16.99
N MET A 359 -4.64 0.86 -17.64
CA MET A 359 -3.25 0.39 -17.63
C MET A 359 -2.65 0.44 -16.22
N GLU A 360 -2.99 1.48 -15.45
CA GLU A 360 -2.53 1.66 -14.09
C GLU A 360 -3.05 0.53 -13.18
N ALA A 361 -4.32 0.14 -13.34
CA ALA A 361 -4.88 -1.03 -12.68
C ALA A 361 -4.28 -2.34 -13.20
N ASN A 362 -3.97 -2.45 -14.50
CA ASN A 362 -3.36 -3.64 -15.10
C ASN A 362 -1.97 -3.91 -14.49
N LEU A 363 -1.17 -2.86 -14.36
CA LEU A 363 0.12 -2.89 -13.67
C LEU A 363 -0.03 -3.24 -12.19
N ALA A 364 -1.02 -2.65 -11.51
CA ALA A 364 -1.33 -2.96 -10.11
C ALA A 364 -1.73 -4.44 -9.90
N LEU A 365 -2.47 -5.01 -10.85
CA LEU A 365 -2.82 -6.43 -10.89
C LEU A 365 -1.67 -7.32 -11.37
N ARG A 366 -0.53 -6.75 -11.81
CA ARG A 366 0.60 -7.47 -12.43
C ARG A 366 0.15 -8.39 -13.56
N ARG A 367 -0.67 -7.83 -14.44
CA ARG A 367 -1.26 -8.51 -15.61
C ARG A 367 -0.45 -8.20 -16.88
N PRO A 368 -0.48 -9.06 -17.91
CA PRO A 368 0.17 -8.79 -19.18
C PRO A 368 -0.37 -7.52 -19.85
N GLN A 369 0.46 -6.84 -20.66
CA GLN A 369 0.06 -5.62 -21.38
C GLN A 369 -1.14 -5.82 -22.32
N GLY A 370 -1.33 -7.03 -22.87
CA GLY A 370 -2.45 -7.37 -23.74
C GLY A 370 -3.76 -7.74 -23.03
N SER A 371 -3.92 -7.43 -21.74
CA SER A 371 -5.17 -7.71 -21.01
C SER A 371 -6.30 -6.79 -21.46
N THR A 372 -7.53 -7.26 -21.28
CA THR A 372 -8.77 -6.55 -21.62
C THR A 372 -9.52 -6.10 -20.36
N CYS A 373 -10.55 -5.28 -20.53
CA CYS A 373 -11.47 -4.92 -19.46
C CYS A 373 -12.20 -6.15 -18.93
N ARG A 374 -12.57 -7.08 -19.83
CA ARG A 374 -13.15 -8.37 -19.44
C ARG A 374 -12.23 -9.20 -18.56
N ASP A 375 -10.92 -9.21 -18.84
CA ASP A 375 -9.95 -9.90 -17.97
C ASP A 375 -9.92 -9.31 -16.56
N HIS A 376 -10.04 -7.98 -16.43
CA HIS A 376 -10.11 -7.30 -15.13
C HIS A 376 -11.40 -7.66 -14.38
N GLU A 377 -12.54 -7.71 -15.08
CA GLU A 377 -13.82 -8.12 -14.48
C GLU A 377 -13.73 -9.54 -13.92
N ASN A 378 -13.17 -10.45 -14.71
CA ASN A 378 -12.95 -11.83 -14.30
C ASN A 378 -11.98 -11.93 -13.11
N GLU A 379 -10.88 -11.18 -13.07
CA GLU A 379 -9.92 -11.22 -11.95
C GLU A 379 -10.52 -10.66 -10.65
N LEU A 380 -11.21 -9.52 -10.74
CA LEU A 380 -11.70 -8.79 -9.57
C LEU A 380 -13.00 -9.38 -9.02
N LEU A 381 -13.88 -9.90 -9.87
CA LEU A 381 -15.22 -10.39 -9.53
C LEU A 381 -15.42 -11.89 -9.86
N ASN A 382 -14.37 -12.72 -9.69
CA ASN A 382 -14.38 -14.16 -10.03
C ASN A 382 -15.26 -15.07 -9.14
N LYS A 383 -15.68 -14.63 -7.96
CA LYS A 383 -16.40 -15.48 -6.99
C LYS A 383 -17.88 -15.13 -6.93
N GLN A 384 -18.72 -16.08 -6.53
CA GLN A 384 -20.14 -15.84 -6.25
C GLN A 384 -20.34 -14.87 -5.07
N SER A 385 -19.41 -14.87 -4.11
CA SER A 385 -19.34 -13.92 -3.00
C SER A 385 -17.93 -13.32 -2.93
N VAL A 386 -17.82 -12.02 -3.17
CA VAL A 386 -16.54 -11.29 -3.24
C VAL A 386 -16.42 -10.33 -2.05
N PRO A 387 -15.49 -10.57 -1.11
CA PRO A 387 -15.23 -9.64 -0.01
C PRO A 387 -14.79 -8.27 -0.54
N ALA A 388 -15.46 -7.22 -0.08
CA ALA A 388 -15.25 -5.84 -0.50
C ALA A 388 -15.42 -4.88 0.69
N HIS A 389 -15.16 -3.60 0.44
CA HIS A 389 -15.16 -2.58 1.46
C HIS A 389 -15.78 -1.27 0.99
N PHE A 390 -16.25 -0.47 1.94
CA PHE A 390 -16.55 0.95 1.77
C PHE A 390 -16.09 1.73 3.02
N VAL A 391 -16.11 3.06 2.96
CA VAL A 391 -15.65 3.93 4.07
C VAL A 391 -16.82 4.58 4.79
N ALA A 392 -16.91 4.37 6.10
CA ALA A 392 -17.98 4.88 6.95
C ALA A 392 -17.90 6.40 7.20
N LEU A 393 -18.94 7.00 7.79
CA LEU A 393 -19.02 8.43 8.16
C LEU A 393 -17.86 8.93 9.04
N ASN A 394 -17.33 8.07 9.91
CA ASN A 394 -16.20 8.39 10.79
C ASN A 394 -14.81 8.16 10.15
N GLY A 395 -14.75 7.56 8.95
CA GLY A 395 -13.49 7.24 8.25
C GLY A 395 -13.11 5.77 8.31
N SER A 396 -13.75 4.96 9.15
CA SER A 396 -13.40 3.55 9.28
C SER A 396 -13.76 2.73 8.04
N LYS A 397 -12.89 1.78 7.68
CA LYS A 397 -13.14 0.80 6.61
C LYS A 397 -14.11 -0.28 7.11
N LEU A 398 -15.27 -0.42 6.45
CA LEU A 398 -16.26 -1.45 6.75
C LEU A 398 -16.23 -2.57 5.71
N ASN A 399 -16.70 -3.76 6.10
CA ASN A 399 -16.66 -4.98 5.28
C ASN A 399 -18.04 -5.33 4.75
N ILE A 400 -18.09 -5.75 3.48
CA ILE A 400 -19.28 -6.27 2.82
C ILE A 400 -18.89 -7.44 1.91
N ASN A 401 -19.89 -8.19 1.42
CA ASN A 401 -19.69 -9.23 0.44
C ASN A 401 -20.56 -8.96 -0.79
N LEU A 402 -19.92 -8.69 -1.93
CA LEU A 402 -20.61 -8.51 -3.20
C LEU A 402 -21.10 -9.86 -3.73
N LYS A 403 -22.39 -9.92 -4.04
CA LYS A 403 -23.06 -11.10 -4.56
C LYS A 403 -23.07 -11.09 -6.08
N MET A 404 -22.56 -12.16 -6.68
CA MET A 404 -22.37 -12.31 -8.13
C MET A 404 -23.10 -13.56 -8.64
N GLY A 405 -23.37 -13.60 -9.96
CA GLY A 405 -23.99 -14.76 -10.59
C GLY A 405 -25.37 -15.09 -10.00
N VAL A 406 -25.59 -16.33 -9.59
CA VAL A 406 -26.88 -16.77 -9.04
C VAL A 406 -27.19 -16.11 -7.69
N GLU A 407 -26.17 -15.86 -6.85
CA GLU A 407 -26.36 -15.16 -5.56
C GLU A 407 -26.80 -13.70 -5.75
N TRP A 408 -26.43 -13.06 -6.86
CA TRP A 408 -26.87 -11.69 -7.17
C TRP A 408 -28.39 -11.61 -7.29
N THR A 409 -29.01 -12.58 -7.99
CA THR A 409 -30.47 -12.64 -8.15
C THR A 409 -31.15 -12.73 -6.79
N SER A 410 -30.70 -13.65 -5.92
CA SER A 410 -31.25 -13.78 -4.56
C SER A 410 -31.01 -12.54 -3.69
N CYS A 411 -29.91 -11.83 -3.93
CA CYS A 411 -29.61 -10.58 -3.23
C CYS A 411 -30.59 -9.47 -3.62
N ALA A 412 -30.88 -9.31 -4.91
CA ALA A 412 -31.78 -8.28 -5.44
C ALA A 412 -33.27 -8.58 -5.19
N GLU A 413 -33.68 -9.85 -5.16
CA GLU A 413 -35.08 -10.28 -5.14
C GLU A 413 -35.90 -9.67 -3.98
N VAL A 414 -35.27 -9.40 -2.84
CA VAL A 414 -35.95 -8.84 -1.66
C VAL A 414 -36.48 -7.41 -1.86
N VAL A 415 -36.05 -6.72 -2.93
CA VAL A 415 -36.62 -5.41 -3.33
C VAL A 415 -38.10 -5.52 -3.65
N SER A 416 -38.58 -6.70 -4.09
CA SER A 416 -40.01 -6.96 -4.29
C SER A 416 -40.86 -6.77 -3.02
N GLN A 417 -40.24 -6.82 -1.83
CA GLN A 417 -40.90 -6.62 -0.54
C GLN A 417 -40.97 -5.13 -0.14
N GLU A 418 -40.27 -4.22 -0.83
CA GLU A 418 -40.28 -2.79 -0.53
C GLU A 418 -41.50 -2.09 -1.15
N LYS A 419 -42.60 -2.05 -0.39
CA LYS A 419 -43.87 -1.49 -0.87
C LYS A 419 -44.00 0.02 -0.68
N THR A 420 -43.08 0.66 0.04
CA THR A 420 -43.11 2.12 0.26
C THR A 420 -42.54 2.85 -0.94
N MET A 421 -41.35 2.44 -1.39
CA MET A 421 -40.69 3.04 -2.56
C MET A 421 -41.21 2.46 -3.87
N PHE A 422 -41.61 1.18 -3.88
CA PHE A 422 -42.02 0.46 -5.08
C PHE A 422 -43.37 -0.26 -4.91
N PRO A 423 -44.48 0.48 -4.67
CA PRO A 423 -45.79 -0.11 -4.41
C PRO A 423 -46.29 -1.05 -5.52
N ASN A 424 -46.00 -0.73 -6.78
CA ASN A 424 -46.50 -1.45 -7.97
C ASN A 424 -45.42 -2.27 -8.70
N LEU A 425 -44.33 -2.64 -8.03
CA LEU A 425 -43.23 -3.36 -8.67
C LEU A 425 -43.65 -4.77 -9.09
N THR A 426 -43.61 -5.04 -10.40
CA THR A 426 -43.89 -6.35 -10.99
C THR A 426 -42.62 -7.15 -11.28
N ASP A 427 -41.57 -6.50 -11.76
CA ASP A 427 -40.27 -7.11 -12.02
C ASP A 427 -39.17 -6.32 -11.29
N VAL A 428 -38.39 -7.01 -10.45
CA VAL A 428 -37.26 -6.43 -9.71
C VAL A 428 -36.24 -5.75 -10.64
N ARG A 429 -36.08 -6.27 -11.86
CA ARG A 429 -35.15 -5.71 -12.86
C ARG A 429 -35.54 -4.34 -13.38
N GLU A 430 -36.77 -3.90 -13.15
CA GLU A 430 -37.18 -2.53 -13.45
C GLU A 430 -36.51 -1.51 -12.54
N VAL A 431 -36.06 -1.92 -11.35
CA VAL A 431 -35.37 -1.07 -10.37
C VAL A 431 -33.91 -1.46 -10.25
N VAL A 432 -33.61 -2.75 -10.09
CA VAL A 432 -32.26 -3.29 -9.95
C VAL A 432 -31.79 -3.84 -11.30
N THR A 433 -31.27 -2.96 -12.14
CA THR A 433 -30.69 -3.34 -13.44
C THR A 433 -29.33 -4.03 -13.27
N ASP A 434 -28.76 -4.52 -14.37
CA ASP A 434 -27.41 -5.10 -14.41
C ASP A 434 -26.29 -4.08 -14.11
N GLN A 435 -26.63 -2.79 -14.04
CA GLN A 435 -25.74 -1.71 -13.61
C GLN A 435 -25.39 -1.79 -12.11
N PHE A 436 -26.09 -2.59 -11.31
CA PHE A 436 -25.86 -2.67 -9.87
C PHE A 436 -25.12 -3.94 -9.42
N LEU A 437 -24.14 -3.75 -8.55
CA LEU A 437 -23.65 -4.78 -7.63
C LEU A 437 -24.57 -4.82 -6.39
N CYS A 438 -24.67 -5.96 -5.73
CA CYS A 438 -25.52 -6.14 -4.55
C CYS A 438 -24.74 -6.68 -3.35
N SER A 439 -25.00 -6.13 -2.16
CA SER A 439 -24.47 -6.59 -0.86
C SER A 439 -25.49 -6.42 0.27
N GLY A 440 -25.06 -6.55 1.53
CA GLY A 440 -25.91 -6.35 2.70
C GLY A 440 -26.57 -7.63 3.18
N THR A 441 -26.01 -8.79 2.80
CA THR A 441 -26.50 -10.09 3.25
C THR A 441 -25.82 -10.50 4.56
N GLN A 442 -26.49 -11.31 5.38
CA GLN A 442 -25.90 -11.90 6.59
C GLN A 442 -25.36 -10.84 7.58
N GLU A 443 -24.05 -10.82 7.83
CA GLU A 443 -23.36 -9.94 8.77
C GLU A 443 -22.71 -8.72 8.10
N ASP A 444 -22.99 -8.48 6.81
CA ASP A 444 -22.50 -7.31 6.09
C ASP A 444 -22.96 -6.00 6.75
N GLU A 445 -22.09 -5.00 6.71
CA GLU A 445 -22.44 -3.63 7.07
C GLU A 445 -23.22 -2.95 5.92
N SER A 446 -24.27 -2.20 6.23
CA SER A 446 -25.01 -1.41 5.24
C SER A 446 -24.57 0.06 5.24
N PRO A 447 -24.36 0.71 4.09
CA PRO A 447 -24.03 2.13 4.04
C PRO A 447 -25.13 3.05 4.60
N CYS A 448 -24.71 4.15 5.18
CA CYS A 448 -25.59 5.25 5.58
C CYS A 448 -25.80 6.22 4.42
N LYS A 449 -26.87 7.02 4.49
CA LYS A 449 -27.18 8.01 3.43
C LYS A 449 -26.04 9.01 3.18
N GLY A 450 -25.32 9.40 4.22
CA GLY A 450 -24.15 10.28 4.07
C GLY A 450 -22.86 9.61 3.56
N GLU A 451 -22.91 8.29 3.29
CA GLU A 451 -21.80 7.49 2.75
C GLU A 451 -21.96 7.26 1.23
N SER A 452 -23.11 7.66 0.67
CA SER A 452 -23.41 7.62 -0.77
C SER A 452 -22.35 8.33 -1.61
N GLY A 453 -22.07 7.76 -2.78
CA GLY A 453 -21.01 8.18 -3.70
C GLY A 453 -19.62 7.68 -3.32
N GLY A 454 -19.42 7.15 -2.11
CA GLY A 454 -18.15 6.56 -1.69
C GLY A 454 -17.77 5.34 -2.53
N ALA A 455 -16.46 5.08 -2.65
CA ALA A 455 -15.97 3.90 -3.35
C ALA A 455 -16.43 2.61 -2.67
N VAL A 456 -16.86 1.65 -3.49
CA VAL A 456 -16.90 0.24 -3.14
C VAL A 456 -15.68 -0.42 -3.77
N PHE A 457 -14.78 -0.91 -2.93
CA PHE A 457 -13.44 -1.29 -3.37
C PHE A 457 -12.98 -2.64 -2.82
N LEU A 458 -12.04 -3.24 -3.56
CA LEU A 458 -11.42 -4.52 -3.26
C LEU A 458 -9.93 -4.33 -2.99
N GLU A 459 -9.37 -5.20 -2.15
CA GLU A 459 -7.94 -5.33 -1.97
C GLU A 459 -7.42 -6.56 -2.73
N ARG A 460 -6.45 -6.36 -3.62
CA ARG A 460 -5.78 -7.43 -4.38
C ARG A 460 -4.31 -7.08 -4.52
N ARG A 461 -3.42 -8.03 -4.18
CA ARG A 461 -1.95 -7.86 -4.31
C ARG A 461 -1.45 -6.55 -3.67
N PHE A 462 -1.99 -6.21 -2.50
CA PHE A 462 -1.67 -4.98 -1.75
C PHE A 462 -2.00 -3.68 -2.49
N ARG A 463 -2.97 -3.74 -3.41
CA ARG A 463 -3.50 -2.60 -4.14
C ARG A 463 -5.02 -2.55 -4.02
N PHE A 464 -5.57 -1.34 -4.06
CA PHE A 464 -6.99 -1.08 -3.89
C PHE A 464 -7.65 -0.70 -5.21
N PHE A 465 -8.76 -1.36 -5.54
CA PHE A 465 -9.48 -1.22 -6.80
C PHE A 465 -10.93 -0.86 -6.54
N GLN A 466 -11.39 0.27 -7.08
CA GLN A 466 -12.80 0.63 -6.99
C GLN A 466 -13.60 -0.14 -8.04
N VAL A 467 -14.45 -1.07 -7.61
CA VAL A 467 -15.31 -1.84 -8.53
C VAL A 467 -16.73 -1.26 -8.62
N GLY A 468 -17.11 -0.44 -7.64
CA GLY A 468 -18.36 0.28 -7.65
C GLY A 468 -18.35 1.56 -6.84
N LEU A 469 -19.51 2.18 -6.70
CA LEU A 469 -19.75 3.27 -5.77
C LEU A 469 -21.10 3.08 -5.07
N VAL A 470 -21.17 3.49 -3.81
CA VAL A 470 -22.38 3.39 -2.98
C VAL A 470 -23.48 4.25 -3.60
N SER A 471 -24.61 3.64 -3.96
CA SER A 471 -25.74 4.34 -4.57
C SER A 471 -26.91 4.41 -3.60
N TRP A 472 -27.60 3.28 -3.35
CA TRP A 472 -28.79 3.25 -2.49
C TRP A 472 -28.95 1.92 -1.76
N GLY A 473 -29.89 1.84 -0.82
CA GLY A 473 -30.19 0.61 -0.08
C GLY A 473 -31.55 0.63 0.61
N LEU A 474 -31.98 -0.54 1.10
CA LEU A 474 -33.29 -0.76 1.75
C LEU A 474 -33.31 -0.46 3.26
N TYR A 475 -32.16 -0.05 3.82
CA TYR A 475 -32.03 0.26 5.24
C TYR A 475 -30.91 1.26 5.49
N ASN A 476 -31.19 2.30 6.28
CA ASN A 476 -30.19 3.26 6.71
C ASN A 476 -29.85 3.04 8.20
N PRO A 477 -28.67 2.47 8.53
CA PRO A 477 -28.29 2.22 9.92
C PRO A 477 -27.98 3.48 10.72
N CYS A 478 -27.79 4.63 10.08
CA CYS A 478 -27.55 5.92 10.75
C CYS A 478 -28.83 6.74 10.97
N LEU A 479 -30.01 6.21 10.64
CA LEU A 479 -31.26 6.97 10.74
C LEU A 479 -31.53 7.41 12.19
N GLY A 480 -31.72 8.72 12.38
CA GLY A 480 -32.01 9.34 13.67
C GLY A 480 -30.82 9.44 14.63
N SER A 481 -29.57 9.34 14.14
CA SER A 481 -28.36 9.63 14.90
C SER A 481 -27.60 10.82 14.31
N ALA A 482 -27.18 11.76 15.16
CA ALA A 482 -26.22 12.80 14.80
C ALA A 482 -24.76 12.37 15.03
N ASP A 483 -24.53 11.29 15.79
CA ASP A 483 -23.21 10.72 16.03
C ASP A 483 -22.78 9.85 14.85
N LYS A 484 -21.65 10.20 14.24
CA LYS A 484 -21.05 9.51 13.09
C LYS A 484 -20.53 8.11 13.43
N ASN A 485 -20.37 7.78 14.71
CA ASN A 485 -19.93 6.46 15.16
C ASN A 485 -21.09 5.50 15.45
N SER A 486 -22.33 6.00 15.50
CA SER A 486 -23.49 5.18 15.85
C SER A 486 -24.11 4.53 14.61
N ARG A 487 -24.16 3.18 14.60
CA ARG A 487 -24.85 2.39 13.58
C ARG A 487 -25.81 1.42 14.26
N LYS A 488 -27.07 1.43 13.85
CA LYS A 488 -28.08 0.49 14.34
C LYS A 488 -28.10 -0.74 13.43
N ARG A 489 -27.99 -1.93 14.01
CA ARG A 489 -28.26 -3.17 13.25
C ARG A 489 -29.76 -3.30 13.02
N ALA A 490 -30.15 -3.69 11.81
CA ALA A 490 -31.55 -3.97 11.51
C ALA A 490 -32.05 -5.14 12.37
N PRO A 491 -33.28 -5.04 12.92
CA PRO A 491 -33.91 -6.19 13.57
C PRO A 491 -34.01 -7.38 12.61
N ARG A 492 -33.81 -8.61 13.12
CA ARG A 492 -33.93 -9.83 12.31
C ARG A 492 -35.32 -10.00 11.66
N SER A 493 -36.34 -9.37 12.22
CA SER A 493 -37.72 -9.37 11.73
C SER A 493 -38.05 -8.21 10.76
N LYS A 494 -37.09 -7.33 10.44
CA LYS A 494 -37.35 -6.21 9.52
C LYS A 494 -37.64 -6.73 8.10
N VAL A 495 -38.74 -6.25 7.53
CA VAL A 495 -39.12 -6.48 6.13
C VAL A 495 -39.21 -5.11 5.42
N PRO A 496 -38.54 -4.92 4.28
CA PRO A 496 -37.53 -5.80 3.70
C PRO A 496 -36.25 -5.87 4.55
N PRO A 497 -35.46 -6.98 4.50
CA PRO A 497 -34.15 -7.03 5.11
C PRO A 497 -33.20 -6.00 4.47
N PRO A 498 -32.12 -5.57 5.15
CA PRO A 498 -31.11 -4.71 4.56
C PRO A 498 -30.54 -5.30 3.28
N ARG A 499 -30.43 -4.47 2.24
CA ARG A 499 -29.69 -4.72 1.01
C ARG A 499 -29.20 -3.40 0.47
N ASP A 500 -28.03 -3.46 -0.14
CA ASP A 500 -27.32 -2.29 -0.63
C ASP A 500 -26.92 -2.51 -2.08
N PHE A 501 -27.15 -1.50 -2.90
CA PHE A 501 -26.95 -1.52 -4.34
C PHE A 501 -25.93 -0.45 -4.73
N HIS A 502 -24.95 -0.87 -5.52
CA HIS A 502 -23.78 -0.06 -5.85
C HIS A 502 -23.60 -0.03 -7.37
N ILE A 503 -23.36 1.13 -7.96
CA ILE A 503 -23.13 1.20 -9.42
C ILE A 503 -21.86 0.42 -9.77
N ASN A 504 -21.96 -0.50 -10.74
CA ASN A 504 -20.89 -1.35 -11.22
C ASN A 504 -20.05 -0.60 -12.27
N LEU A 505 -18.78 -0.32 -11.96
CA LEU A 505 -17.91 0.43 -12.88
C LEU A 505 -17.56 -0.35 -14.16
N PHE A 506 -17.73 -1.66 -14.20
CA PHE A 506 -17.61 -2.45 -15.44
C PHE A 506 -18.76 -2.21 -16.41
N ARG A 507 -19.93 -1.75 -15.92
CA ARG A 507 -21.09 -1.41 -16.75
C ARG A 507 -21.09 0.07 -17.16
N MET A 508 -20.29 0.90 -16.50
CA MET A 508 -20.16 2.33 -16.78
C MET A 508 -18.98 2.68 -17.71
N GLN A 509 -18.32 1.67 -18.30
CA GLN A 509 -17.11 1.86 -19.10
C GLN A 509 -17.26 2.84 -20.27
N PRO A 510 -18.34 2.80 -21.09
CA PRO A 510 -18.49 3.76 -22.19
C PRO A 510 -18.47 5.21 -21.70
N TRP A 511 -19.24 5.50 -20.64
CA TRP A 511 -19.34 6.84 -20.07
C TRP A 511 -18.03 7.29 -19.39
N LEU A 512 -17.37 6.40 -18.64
CA LEU A 512 -16.08 6.69 -18.02
C LEU A 512 -15.02 7.03 -19.07
N ARG A 513 -14.92 6.24 -20.15
CA ARG A 513 -13.95 6.44 -21.23
C ARG A 513 -14.18 7.74 -21.99
N GLN A 514 -15.43 8.10 -22.22
CA GLN A 514 -15.79 9.36 -22.88
C GLN A 514 -15.26 10.59 -22.11
N HIS A 515 -15.26 10.54 -20.78
CA HIS A 515 -14.94 11.70 -19.94
C HIS A 515 -13.53 11.67 -19.34
N LEU A 516 -12.89 10.49 -19.31
CA LEU A 516 -11.57 10.28 -18.69
C LEU A 516 -10.53 9.75 -19.68
N GLY A 517 -10.82 9.65 -20.98
CA GLY A 517 -9.87 9.13 -21.98
C GLY A 517 -8.56 9.92 -22.07
N ASP A 518 -8.60 11.22 -21.81
CA ASP A 518 -7.41 12.10 -21.75
C ASP A 518 -6.79 12.17 -20.35
N VAL A 519 -7.35 11.45 -19.38
CA VAL A 519 -6.94 11.47 -17.96
C VAL A 519 -6.33 10.13 -17.54
N LEU A 520 -6.93 9.03 -17.99
CA LEU A 520 -6.55 7.65 -17.66
C LEU A 520 -6.37 6.82 -18.93
N ASN A 521 -5.42 5.90 -18.91
CA ASN A 521 -5.14 5.04 -20.06
C ASN A 521 -6.00 3.78 -20.00
N PHE A 522 -7.12 3.75 -20.73
CA PHE A 522 -8.03 2.60 -20.71
C PHE A 522 -7.53 1.42 -21.57
N LEU A 523 -7.74 0.19 -21.08
CA LEU A 523 -7.55 -1.06 -21.82
C LEU A 523 -8.63 -1.25 -22.89
N PRO A 524 -8.40 -2.09 -23.92
CA PRO A 524 -9.49 -2.61 -24.76
C PRO A 524 -10.62 -3.23 -23.91
N LEU A 525 -11.86 -3.14 -24.39
CA LEU A 525 -13.03 -3.71 -23.69
C LEU A 525 -12.98 -5.24 -23.61
#